data_AF-A0A0B1TL00-F1
#
_entry.id   AF-A0A0B1TL00-F1
#
_cell.length_a   1.000
_cell.length_b   1.000
_cell.length_c   1.000
_cell.angle_alpha   90.00
_cell.angle_beta   90.00
_cell.angle_gamma   90.00
#
_symmetry.space_group_name_H-M   'P 1'
#
loop_
_entity.id
_entity.type
_entity.pdbx_description
1 polymer ?
#
loop_
_entity_poly.entity_id
_entity_poly.type
_entity_poly.pdbx_seq_one_letter_code
_entity_poly.pdbx_strand_id
1 'polypeptide(L)'
;LGDFFLDYYLRLFIGEYPALLDTTTQTKAITDFDKFVEVLRKSGQEVVIDAELTASERSQIDAFSCYLQQYLNPAVLYTFWVDDLNYSTITHHWFSSRLSFPYNMYYLERRRKRMQRLLSEKNITAIMKDGLEALNMLSAKLGDNKFFCGNKPSSLDALVFGYLAPLLRLPLPNDRLQLHLRACPNLVRFIEQVASIYLPPSEEQLRLQKAERKMWESRMQKAEKAKEAEKFQAASAEASQTQDDLPIRDTILFGLGAITLSLLFALHSGIIQVVVEEDEQEIPE
;
A
#
# COMPACT_ATOMS: atom_id res chain seq x y z
N LEU A 1 16.16 16.19 -12.36
CA LEU A 1 15.68 15.96 -10.97
C LEU A 1 14.46 15.04 -10.84
N GLY A 2 13.81 14.54 -11.91
CA GLY A 2 13.13 13.23 -11.80
C GLY A 2 14.15 12.20 -11.35
N ASP A 3 15.33 12.23 -11.99
CA ASP A 3 16.53 11.55 -11.53
C ASP A 3 16.95 11.94 -10.12
N PHE A 4 17.20 13.21 -9.81
CA PHE A 4 17.65 13.57 -8.44
C PHE A 4 16.64 13.24 -7.33
N PHE A 5 15.33 13.40 -7.51
CA PHE A 5 14.33 13.01 -6.51
C PHE A 5 14.17 11.50 -6.42
N LEU A 6 14.00 10.81 -7.55
CA LEU A 6 13.93 9.34 -7.54
C LEU A 6 15.22 8.77 -6.99
N ASP A 7 16.38 9.28 -7.41
CA ASP A 7 17.68 8.78 -7.00
C ASP A 7 17.89 9.11 -5.52
N TYR A 8 17.53 10.29 -5.01
CA TYR A 8 17.56 10.61 -3.57
C TYR A 8 16.58 9.76 -2.75
N TYR A 9 15.38 9.48 -3.26
CA TYR A 9 14.36 8.63 -2.60
C TYR A 9 14.67 7.13 -2.70
N LEU A 10 15.13 6.66 -3.85
CA LEU A 10 15.72 5.34 -4.04
C LEU A 10 16.88 5.24 -3.05
N ARG A 11 17.84 6.18 -3.00
CA ARG A 11 19.00 6.14 -2.09
C ARG A 11 18.60 6.15 -0.60
N LEU A 12 17.61 6.96 -0.21
CA LEU A 12 17.00 6.93 1.14
C LEU A 12 16.36 5.57 1.47
N PHE A 13 15.66 4.95 0.50
CA PHE A 13 15.05 3.63 0.67
C PHE A 13 15.99 2.46 0.37
N ILE A 14 17.12 2.64 -0.29
CA ILE A 14 18.12 1.60 -0.66
C ILE A 14 19.01 1.32 0.56
N GLY A 15 19.21 2.31 1.44
CA GLY A 15 20.17 2.26 2.54
C GLY A 15 21.61 2.54 2.09
N GLU A 16 21.80 3.03 0.86
CA GLU A 16 23.07 3.54 0.36
C GLU A 16 22.89 5.01 -0.01
N TYR A 17 23.65 5.86 0.67
CA TYR A 17 23.52 7.32 0.62
C TYR A 17 23.91 7.87 -0.75
N PRO A 18 23.43 9.07 -1.13
CA PRO A 18 23.82 9.69 -2.37
C PRO A 18 25.33 9.86 -2.50
N ALA A 19 25.88 9.15 -3.48
CA ALA A 19 27.19 9.38 -4.06
C ALA A 19 27.34 10.84 -4.47
N LEU A 20 27.97 11.65 -3.61
CA LEU A 20 28.47 12.95 -4.03
C LEU A 20 29.77 12.75 -4.80
N LEU A 21 29.85 13.38 -5.97
CA LEU A 21 31.11 13.55 -6.68
C LEU A 21 31.73 14.84 -6.15
N ASP A 22 32.88 14.71 -5.49
CA ASP A 22 33.65 15.88 -5.09
C ASP A 22 34.16 16.58 -6.35
N THR A 23 33.66 17.78 -6.65
CA THR A 23 34.12 18.61 -7.78
C THR A 23 35.59 19.00 -7.65
N THR A 24 36.15 18.95 -6.44
CA THR A 24 37.55 19.28 -6.13
C THR A 24 38.49 18.10 -6.39
N THR A 25 38.00 16.87 -6.24
CA THR A 25 38.73 15.63 -6.52
C THR A 25 37.85 14.72 -7.38
N GLN A 26 37.88 14.91 -8.70
CA GLN A 26 37.01 14.29 -9.72
C GLN A 26 36.96 12.73 -9.77
N THR A 27 37.48 12.00 -8.78
CA THR A 27 37.74 10.56 -8.87
C THR A 27 37.06 9.68 -7.82
N LYS A 28 36.40 10.20 -6.77
CA LYS A 28 35.77 9.33 -5.77
C LYS A 28 34.34 9.73 -5.41
N ALA A 29 33.40 8.89 -5.82
CA ALA A 29 32.01 8.92 -5.36
C ALA A 29 31.95 8.60 -3.86
N ILE A 30 31.37 9.53 -3.07
CA ILE A 30 31.21 9.37 -1.63
C ILE A 30 29.85 8.74 -1.35
N THR A 31 29.82 7.43 -1.14
CA THR A 31 28.59 6.65 -0.90
C THR A 31 28.22 6.53 0.58
N ASP A 32 29.04 7.11 1.47
CA ASP A 32 28.98 6.96 2.92
C ASP A 32 28.49 8.26 3.58
N PHE A 33 27.52 8.16 4.49
CA PHE A 33 26.86 9.33 5.10
C PHE A 33 27.82 10.17 5.94
N ASP A 34 28.68 9.52 6.72
CA ASP A 34 29.60 10.24 7.61
C ASP A 34 30.59 11.08 6.79
N LYS A 35 31.06 10.51 5.66
CA LYS A 35 31.92 11.22 4.70
C LYS A 35 31.16 12.31 3.94
N PHE A 36 29.88 12.07 3.62
CA PHE A 36 29.00 13.07 3.00
C PHE A 36 28.82 14.29 3.92
N VAL A 37 28.50 14.07 5.19
CA VAL A 37 28.37 15.11 6.21
C VAL A 37 29.70 15.85 6.39
N GLU A 38 30.81 15.13 6.40
CA GLU A 38 32.14 15.74 6.49
C GLU A 38 32.46 16.65 5.29
N VAL A 39 32.12 16.23 4.07
CA VAL A 39 32.30 17.06 2.86
C VAL A 39 31.40 18.29 2.88
N LEU A 40 30.13 18.15 3.27
CA LEU A 40 29.25 19.32 3.42
C LEU A 40 29.83 20.30 4.44
N ARG A 41 30.30 19.80 5.59
CA ARG A 41 30.92 20.63 6.63
C ARG A 41 32.20 21.32 6.15
N LYS A 42 32.99 20.69 5.28
CA LYS A 42 34.21 21.28 4.67
C LYS A 42 33.91 22.26 3.54
N SER A 43 32.78 22.12 2.86
CA SER A 43 32.40 22.95 1.70
C SER A 43 31.99 24.39 2.04
N GLY A 44 32.09 24.82 3.31
CA GLY A 44 31.82 26.20 3.74
C GLY A 44 30.34 26.52 3.92
N GLN A 45 29.43 25.60 3.60
CA GLN A 45 28.07 25.65 4.11
C GLN A 45 28.09 25.11 5.54
N GLU A 46 28.04 25.97 6.55
CA GLU A 46 27.63 25.57 7.90
C GLU A 46 26.16 25.12 7.83
N VAL A 47 25.94 23.88 7.37
CA VAL A 47 24.61 23.25 7.33
C VAL A 47 24.25 22.82 8.74
N VAL A 48 24.09 23.78 9.64
CA VAL A 48 23.57 23.53 10.98
C VAL A 48 22.06 23.78 10.91
N ILE A 49 21.35 22.83 10.31
CA ILE A 49 19.87 22.87 10.15
C ILE A 49 19.19 23.07 11.52
N ASP A 50 19.83 22.56 12.57
CA ASP A 50 19.30 22.46 13.93
C ASP A 50 20.02 23.39 14.95
N ALA A 51 20.77 24.39 14.47
CA ALA A 51 21.62 25.24 15.33
C ALA A 51 20.81 26.03 16.35
N GLU A 52 19.69 26.56 15.89
CA GLU A 52 18.81 27.45 16.66
C GLU A 52 17.81 26.68 17.53
N LEU A 53 17.78 25.35 17.44
CA LEU A 53 16.84 24.54 18.23
C LEU A 53 17.20 24.57 19.71
N THR A 54 16.18 24.51 20.56
CA THR A 54 16.35 24.29 21.99
C THR A 54 16.79 22.85 22.28
N ALA A 55 17.39 22.60 23.44
CA ALA A 55 17.76 21.24 23.84
C ALA A 55 16.53 20.30 23.93
N SER A 56 15.37 20.84 24.31
CA SER A 56 14.11 20.10 24.33
C SER A 56 13.67 19.69 22.92
N GLU A 57 13.73 20.61 21.95
CA GLU A 57 13.37 20.30 20.57
C GLU A 57 14.31 19.28 19.95
N ARG A 58 15.63 19.38 20.19
CA ARG A 58 16.59 18.36 19.74
C ARG A 58 16.23 16.96 20.25
N SER A 59 15.88 16.83 21.54
CA SER A 59 15.43 15.55 22.10
C SER A 59 14.13 15.07 21.46
N GLN A 60 13.21 15.97 21.12
CA GLN A 60 11.99 15.61 20.39
C GLN A 60 12.29 15.08 18.99
N ILE A 61 13.28 15.62 18.29
CA ILE A 61 13.69 15.12 16.96
C ILE A 61 14.12 13.66 17.07
N ASP A 62 14.99 13.32 18.02
CA ASP A 62 15.45 11.95 18.23
C ASP A 62 14.28 11.01 18.61
N ALA A 63 13.39 11.47 19.49
CA ALA A 63 12.21 10.72 19.89
C ALA A 63 11.28 10.43 18.70
N PHE A 64 11.00 11.45 17.87
CA PHE A 64 10.19 11.28 16.66
C PHE A 64 10.90 10.44 15.60
N SER A 65 12.23 10.53 15.48
CA SER A 65 13.00 9.68 14.57
C SER A 65 12.83 8.20 14.92
N CYS A 66 13.01 7.84 16.19
CA CYS A 66 12.78 6.49 16.68
C CYS A 66 11.31 6.06 16.52
N TYR A 67 10.36 6.94 16.82
CA TYR A 67 8.93 6.68 16.67
C TYR A 67 8.56 6.36 15.21
N LEU A 68 9.03 7.18 14.26
CA LEU A 68 8.77 6.95 12.84
C LEU A 68 9.42 5.66 12.34
N GLN A 69 10.64 5.37 12.77
CA GLN A 69 11.32 4.12 12.43
C GLN A 69 10.59 2.87 12.96
N GLN A 70 9.96 2.98 14.14
CA GLN A 70 9.26 1.86 14.77
C GLN A 70 7.84 1.64 14.24
N TYR A 71 7.07 2.71 14.02
CA TYR A 71 5.63 2.61 13.72
C TYR A 71 5.29 2.94 12.26
N LEU A 72 5.83 4.03 11.71
CA LEU A 72 5.50 4.46 10.34
C LEU A 72 6.27 3.66 9.28
N ASN A 73 7.58 3.48 9.50
CA ASN A 73 8.47 2.84 8.54
C ASN A 73 8.05 1.40 8.18
N PRO A 74 7.66 0.52 9.12
CA PRO A 74 7.15 -0.82 8.76
C PRO A 74 5.90 -0.78 7.87
N ALA A 75 4.99 0.16 8.10
CA ALA A 75 3.77 0.30 7.30
C ALA A 75 4.06 0.79 5.88
N VAL A 76 5.01 1.73 5.76
CA VAL A 76 5.51 2.22 4.49
C VAL A 76 6.24 1.12 3.72
N LEU A 77 7.14 0.37 4.38
CA LEU A 77 7.86 -0.75 3.77
C LEU A 77 6.92 -1.86 3.31
N TYR A 78 5.89 -2.18 4.10
CA TYR A 78 4.86 -3.13 3.72
C TYR A 78 4.17 -2.70 2.42
N THR A 79 3.72 -1.44 2.37
CA THR A 79 2.99 -0.87 1.23
C THR A 79 3.80 -0.89 -0.06
N PHE A 80 5.11 -0.62 0.01
CA PHE A 80 5.96 -0.53 -1.20
C PHE A 80 6.60 -1.86 -1.62
N TRP A 81 6.98 -2.73 -0.68
CA TRP A 81 7.81 -3.91 -0.98
C TRP A 81 7.10 -5.23 -0.77
N VAL A 82 6.19 -5.32 0.20
CA VAL A 82 5.54 -6.59 0.57
C VAL A 82 4.26 -6.78 -0.21
N ASP A 83 3.43 -5.74 -0.33
CA ASP A 83 2.19 -5.80 -1.12
C ASP A 83 2.49 -6.12 -2.60
N ASP A 84 1.98 -7.26 -3.06
CA ASP A 84 2.19 -7.79 -4.40
C ASP A 84 1.65 -6.86 -5.49
N LEU A 85 0.48 -6.25 -5.26
CA LEU A 85 -0.17 -5.40 -6.25
C LEU A 85 0.58 -4.08 -6.41
N ASN A 86 0.97 -3.47 -5.29
CA ASN A 86 1.77 -2.23 -5.30
C ASN A 86 3.18 -2.47 -5.86
N TYR A 87 3.82 -3.58 -5.47
CA TYR A 87 5.17 -3.90 -5.93
C TYR A 87 5.23 -4.14 -7.44
N SER A 88 4.35 -5.00 -7.96
CA SER A 88 4.32 -5.35 -9.38
C SER A 88 3.93 -4.15 -10.26
N THR A 89 2.99 -3.33 -9.81
CA THR A 89 2.48 -2.19 -10.60
C THR A 89 3.45 -1.03 -10.59
N ILE A 90 4.00 -0.66 -9.42
CA ILE A 90 4.77 0.58 -9.23
C ILE A 90 6.23 0.29 -8.90
N THR A 91 6.50 -0.28 -7.71
CA THR A 91 7.85 -0.31 -7.13
C THR A 91 8.86 -1.02 -8.04
N HIS A 92 8.52 -2.20 -8.54
CA HIS A 92 9.41 -2.96 -9.42
C HIS A 92 9.79 -2.17 -10.67
N HIS A 93 8.81 -1.57 -11.35
CA HIS A 93 9.05 -0.80 -12.56
C HIS A 93 9.81 0.50 -12.30
N TRP A 94 9.48 1.19 -11.22
CA TRP A 94 10.11 2.43 -10.82
C TRP A 94 11.60 2.21 -10.59
N PHE A 95 11.98 1.20 -9.80
CA PHE A 95 13.38 0.86 -9.55
C PHE A 95 14.08 0.24 -10.77
N SER A 96 13.43 -0.66 -11.51
CA SER A 96 14.06 -1.32 -12.67
C SER A 96 14.37 -0.36 -13.81
N SER A 97 13.65 0.75 -13.94
CA SER A 97 13.95 1.80 -14.92
C SER A 97 15.27 2.55 -14.64
N ARG A 98 15.78 2.48 -13.40
CA ARG A 98 16.97 3.22 -12.95
C ARG A 98 18.20 2.36 -12.76
N LEU A 99 18.01 1.05 -12.76
CA LEU A 99 19.07 0.08 -12.52
C LEU A 99 19.33 -0.70 -13.80
N SER A 100 20.60 -0.84 -14.17
CA SER A 100 21.00 -1.62 -15.34
C SER A 100 20.66 -3.10 -15.16
N PHE A 101 20.20 -3.74 -16.23
CA PHE A 101 20.12 -5.20 -16.29
C PHE A 101 21.55 -5.78 -16.30
N PRO A 102 21.85 -6.87 -15.54
CA PRO A 102 20.95 -7.68 -14.71
C PRO A 102 20.93 -7.28 -13.22
N TYR A 103 21.68 -6.25 -12.81
CA TYR A 103 21.77 -5.82 -11.41
C TYR A 103 20.40 -5.48 -10.81
N ASN A 104 19.51 -4.88 -11.61
CA ASN A 104 18.14 -4.56 -11.20
C ASN A 104 17.36 -5.78 -10.67
N MET A 105 17.43 -6.92 -11.35
CA MET A 105 16.74 -8.15 -10.97
C MET A 105 17.27 -8.69 -9.64
N TYR A 106 18.60 -8.79 -9.51
CA TYR A 106 19.24 -9.28 -8.30
C TYR A 106 18.95 -8.38 -7.09
N TYR A 107 19.13 -7.07 -7.27
CA TYR A 107 18.94 -6.08 -6.21
C TYR A 107 17.50 -6.09 -5.69
N LEU A 108 16.52 -6.03 -6.60
CA LEU A 108 15.11 -5.95 -6.25
C LEU A 108 14.62 -7.23 -5.56
N GLU A 109 15.00 -8.38 -6.09
CA GLU A 109 14.64 -9.67 -5.50
C GLU A 109 15.23 -9.84 -4.09
N ARG A 110 16.52 -9.51 -3.93
CA ARG A 110 17.20 -9.57 -2.62
C ARG A 110 16.56 -8.61 -1.63
N ARG A 111 16.24 -7.39 -2.05
CA ARG A 111 15.64 -6.39 -1.17
C ARG A 111 14.21 -6.77 -0.78
N ARG A 112 13.39 -7.21 -1.74
CA ARG A 112 12.03 -7.69 -1.48
C ARG A 112 12.02 -8.82 -0.46
N LYS A 113 12.87 -9.85 -0.65
CA LYS A 113 13.02 -10.96 0.29
C LYS A 113 13.45 -10.50 1.69
N ARG A 114 14.35 -9.51 1.79
CA ARG A 114 14.75 -8.94 3.08
C ARG A 114 13.57 -8.25 3.78
N MET A 115 12.77 -7.49 3.05
CA MET A 115 11.61 -6.78 3.63
C MET A 115 10.51 -7.76 4.05
N GLN A 116 10.24 -8.79 3.24
CA GLN A 116 9.30 -9.85 3.58
C GLN A 116 9.71 -10.58 4.87
N ARG A 117 10.99 -10.92 5.04
CA ARG A 117 11.50 -11.54 6.28
C ARG A 117 11.41 -10.63 7.50
N LEU A 118 11.68 -9.33 7.33
CA LEU A 118 11.59 -8.37 8.43
C LEU A 118 10.14 -8.21 8.94
N LEU A 119 9.16 -8.36 8.04
CA LEU A 119 7.76 -8.15 8.33
C LEU A 119 6.97 -9.45 8.54
N SER A 120 7.54 -10.63 8.26
CA SER A 120 6.85 -11.91 8.36
C SER A 120 6.43 -12.27 9.78
N GLU A 121 7.16 -11.78 10.78
CA GLU A 121 6.86 -12.02 12.20
C GLU A 121 5.76 -11.10 12.75
N LYS A 122 5.44 -10.02 12.03
CA LYS A 122 4.53 -9.00 12.49
C LYS A 122 3.15 -9.18 11.86
N ASN A 123 2.11 -8.93 12.65
CA ASN A 123 0.75 -8.93 12.14
C ASN A 123 0.54 -7.72 11.22
N ILE A 124 0.20 -7.97 9.95
CA ILE A 124 -0.06 -6.94 8.92
C ILE A 124 -1.12 -5.93 9.39
N THR A 125 -2.17 -6.40 10.05
CA THR A 125 -3.24 -5.51 10.55
C THR A 125 -2.75 -4.56 11.63
N ALA A 126 -1.86 -5.03 12.50
CA ALA A 126 -1.23 -4.21 13.54
C ALA A 126 -0.27 -3.19 12.91
N ILE A 127 0.58 -3.61 11.96
CA ILE A 127 1.48 -2.71 11.22
C ILE A 127 0.69 -1.56 10.58
N MET A 128 -0.40 -1.89 9.89
CA MET A 128 -1.21 -0.87 9.21
C MET A 128 -1.92 0.03 10.21
N LYS A 129 -2.40 -0.50 11.34
CA LYS A 129 -3.00 0.31 12.41
C LYS A 129 -1.97 1.28 13.01
N ASP A 130 -0.79 0.79 13.36
CA ASP A 130 0.32 1.58 13.92
C ASP A 130 0.74 2.69 12.96
N GLY A 131 0.81 2.40 11.66
CA GLY A 131 1.10 3.40 10.63
C GLY A 131 0.05 4.51 10.54
N LEU A 132 -1.23 4.16 10.64
CA LEU A 132 -2.33 5.14 10.64
C LEU A 132 -2.32 6.00 11.91
N GLU A 133 -2.06 5.41 13.07
CA GLU A 133 -1.90 6.12 14.34
C GLU A 133 -0.69 7.07 14.31
N ALA A 134 0.42 6.65 13.70
CA ALA A 134 1.59 7.49 13.51
C ALA A 134 1.30 8.72 12.63
N LEU A 135 0.49 8.56 11.57
CA LEU A 135 0.03 9.69 10.76
C LEU A 135 -0.85 10.65 11.56
N ASN A 136 -1.74 10.14 12.42
CA ASN A 136 -2.55 10.97 13.31
C ASN A 136 -1.69 11.74 14.32
N MET A 137 -0.68 11.07 14.90
CA MET A 137 0.26 11.70 15.83
C MET A 137 1.07 12.81 15.16
N LEU A 138 1.55 12.58 13.93
CA LEU A 138 2.23 13.60 13.13
C LEU A 138 1.31 14.78 12.82
N SER A 139 0.07 14.51 12.43
CA SER A 139 -0.93 15.53 12.18
C SER A 139 -1.19 16.37 13.44
N ALA A 140 -1.36 15.74 14.60
CA ALA A 140 -1.54 16.42 15.87
C ALA A 140 -0.31 17.25 16.27
N LYS A 141 0.91 16.73 16.04
CA LYS A 141 2.15 17.45 16.36
C LYS A 141 2.36 18.67 15.45
N LEU A 142 2.01 18.57 14.17
CA LEU A 142 2.11 19.68 13.24
C LEU A 142 1.06 20.75 13.57
N GLY A 143 -0.18 20.33 13.82
CA GLY A 143 -1.31 21.23 14.07
C GLY A 143 -1.46 22.24 12.93
N ASP A 144 -1.51 23.52 13.28
CA ASP A 144 -1.59 24.63 12.33
C ASP A 144 -0.22 25.22 11.94
N ASN A 145 0.88 24.68 12.48
CA ASN A 145 2.22 25.18 12.21
C ASN A 145 2.66 24.89 10.76
N LYS A 146 3.64 25.67 10.30
CA LYS A 146 4.27 25.48 8.98
C LYS A 146 5.26 24.31 9.00
N PHE A 147 5.96 24.14 10.12
CA PHE A 147 6.98 23.11 10.34
C PHE A 147 6.82 22.49 11.73
N PHE A 148 7.42 21.32 11.96
CA PHE A 148 7.27 20.57 13.22
C PHE A 148 7.89 21.25 14.44
N CYS A 149 8.94 22.05 14.23
CA CYS A 149 9.65 22.84 15.25
C CYS A 149 9.38 24.35 15.11
N GLY A 150 8.19 24.73 14.63
CA GLY A 150 7.75 26.13 14.55
C GLY A 150 7.80 26.71 13.15
N ASN A 151 8.58 27.79 12.97
CA ASN A 151 8.56 28.60 11.74
C ASN A 151 9.73 28.34 10.77
N LYS A 152 10.80 27.67 11.21
CA LYS A 152 11.95 27.31 10.38
C LYS A 152 11.95 25.81 10.10
N PRO A 153 12.43 25.37 8.92
CA PRO A 153 12.61 23.95 8.64
C PRO A 153 13.69 23.37 9.57
N SER A 154 13.44 22.17 10.06
CA SER A 154 14.34 21.37 10.90
C SER A 154 14.70 20.04 10.23
N SER A 155 15.66 19.31 10.79
CA SER A 155 15.96 17.95 10.31
C SER A 155 14.76 16.99 10.44
N LEU A 156 13.88 17.21 11.42
CA LEU A 156 12.63 16.46 11.56
C LEU A 156 11.68 16.70 10.39
N ASP A 157 11.57 17.93 9.89
CA ASP A 157 10.74 18.23 8.72
C ASP A 157 11.25 17.49 7.49
N ALA A 158 12.58 17.45 7.29
CA ALA A 158 13.20 16.70 6.20
C ALA A 158 12.94 15.19 6.32
N LEU A 159 13.03 14.64 7.54
CA LEU A 159 12.75 13.23 7.82
C LEU A 159 11.28 12.87 7.54
N VAL A 160 10.34 13.66 8.06
CA VAL A 160 8.90 13.43 7.86
C VAL A 160 8.54 13.57 6.38
N PHE A 161 9.05 14.59 5.70
CA PHE A 161 8.88 14.76 4.25
C PHE A 161 9.41 13.54 3.47
N GLY A 162 10.53 12.97 3.89
CA GLY A 162 11.11 11.74 3.33
C GLY A 162 10.20 10.51 3.44
N TYR A 163 9.34 10.42 4.44
CA TYR A 163 8.36 9.32 4.51
C TYR A 163 7.08 9.65 3.74
N LEU A 164 6.56 10.87 3.91
CA LEU A 164 5.20 11.20 3.47
C LEU A 164 5.10 11.57 2.00
N ALA A 165 6.11 12.23 1.42
CA ALA A 165 5.99 12.70 0.04
C ALA A 165 5.87 11.56 -1.00
N PRO A 166 6.64 10.45 -0.93
CA PRO A 166 6.44 9.31 -1.82
C PRO A 166 5.08 8.66 -1.62
N LEU A 167 4.67 8.52 -0.36
CA LEU A 167 3.39 7.93 -0.01
C LEU A 167 2.22 8.75 -0.57
N LEU A 168 2.31 10.08 -0.60
CA LEU A 168 1.28 10.94 -1.16
C LEU A 168 1.29 10.97 -2.70
N ARG A 169 2.47 10.98 -3.31
CA ARG A 169 2.64 11.28 -4.75
C ARG A 169 2.60 10.06 -5.66
N LEU A 170 2.93 8.87 -5.16
CA LEU A 170 2.93 7.66 -5.99
C LEU A 170 1.50 7.12 -6.17
N PRO A 171 1.08 6.77 -7.39
CA PRO A 171 -0.24 6.20 -7.63
C PRO A 171 -0.26 4.73 -7.19
N LEU A 172 -0.67 4.46 -5.95
CA LEU A 172 -0.66 3.12 -5.36
C LEU A 172 -2.02 2.43 -5.59
N PRO A 173 -2.06 1.21 -6.18
CA PRO A 173 -3.30 0.42 -6.30
C PRO A 173 -3.97 0.06 -4.97
N ASN A 174 -3.17 -0.20 -3.94
CA ASN A 174 -3.63 -0.35 -2.57
C ASN A 174 -3.17 0.86 -1.77
N ASP A 175 -4.12 1.76 -1.53
CA ASP A 175 -3.90 3.14 -1.10
C ASP A 175 -4.32 3.38 0.35
N ARG A 176 -4.48 2.35 1.20
CA ARG A 176 -4.99 2.53 2.57
C ARG A 176 -4.25 3.61 3.38
N LEU A 177 -2.92 3.60 3.41
CA LEU A 177 -2.12 4.65 4.08
C LEU A 177 -2.19 5.99 3.34
N GLN A 178 -2.23 5.96 2.01
CA GLN A 178 -2.31 7.16 1.18
C GLN A 178 -3.64 7.90 1.34
N LEU A 179 -4.76 7.17 1.41
CA LEU A 179 -6.10 7.72 1.67
C LEU A 179 -6.15 8.39 3.03
N HIS A 180 -5.60 7.75 4.07
CA HIS A 180 -5.56 8.34 5.41
C HIS A 180 -4.67 9.59 5.46
N LEU A 181 -3.52 9.57 4.78
CA LEU A 181 -2.66 10.74 4.65
C LEU A 181 -3.39 11.89 3.93
N ARG A 182 -4.16 11.61 2.87
CA ARG A 182 -4.99 12.61 2.17
C ARG A 182 -6.11 13.16 3.04
N ALA A 183 -6.61 12.38 3.99
CA ALA A 183 -7.58 12.83 4.99
C ALA A 183 -6.98 13.77 6.06
N CYS A 184 -5.65 13.92 6.12
CA CYS A 184 -4.95 14.89 6.97
C CYS A 184 -4.50 16.12 6.16
N PRO A 185 -5.34 17.17 6.01
CA PRO A 185 -5.05 18.31 5.12
C PRO A 185 -3.83 19.13 5.53
N ASN A 186 -3.53 19.20 6.83
CA ASN A 186 -2.34 19.88 7.36
C ASN A 186 -1.04 19.20 6.91
N LEU A 187 -0.99 17.86 6.90
CA LEU A 187 0.17 17.11 6.41
C LEU A 187 0.32 17.23 4.90
N VAL A 188 -0.78 17.18 4.15
CA VAL A 188 -0.76 17.41 2.69
C VAL A 188 -0.21 18.80 2.38
N ARG A 189 -0.72 19.84 3.06
CA ARG A 189 -0.24 21.22 2.94
C ARG A 189 1.26 21.33 3.23
N PHE A 190 1.72 20.68 4.30
CA PHE A 190 3.16 20.64 4.64
C PHE A 190 4.00 20.04 3.51
N ILE A 191 3.59 18.89 2.96
CA ILE A 191 4.32 18.20 1.88
C ILE A 191 4.38 19.08 0.62
N GLU A 192 3.25 19.67 0.23
CA GLU A 192 3.19 20.54 -0.95
C GLU A 192 4.03 21.81 -0.78
N GLN A 193 3.95 22.43 0.41
CA GLN A 193 4.73 23.63 0.73
C GLN A 193 6.24 23.32 0.69
N VAL A 194 6.70 22.29 1.41
CA VAL A 194 8.12 21.91 1.43
C VAL A 194 8.62 21.60 0.03
N ALA A 195 7.84 20.86 -0.76
CA ALA A 195 8.22 20.55 -2.12
C ALA A 195 8.26 21.77 -3.04
N SER A 196 7.35 22.73 -2.86
CA SER A 196 7.36 23.96 -3.68
C SER A 196 8.55 24.87 -3.38
N ILE A 197 8.95 24.96 -2.10
CA ILE A 197 10.01 25.88 -1.65
C ILE A 197 11.39 25.31 -1.96
N TYR A 198 11.64 24.06 -1.54
CA TYR A 198 13.00 23.51 -1.58
C TYR A 198 13.27 22.68 -2.83
N LEU A 199 12.22 22.32 -3.56
CA LEU A 199 12.28 21.29 -4.58
C LEU A 199 11.46 21.64 -5.84
N PRO A 200 11.58 22.87 -6.38
CA PRO A 200 10.84 23.28 -7.56
C PRO A 200 11.23 22.43 -8.80
N PRO A 201 10.26 21.89 -9.55
CA PRO A 201 10.56 21.08 -10.72
C PRO A 201 11.09 21.95 -11.87
N SER A 202 12.13 21.49 -12.57
CA SER A 202 12.55 22.11 -13.83
C SER A 202 11.55 21.80 -14.96
N GLU A 203 11.53 22.61 -16.02
CA GLU A 203 10.61 22.41 -17.15
C GLU A 203 10.73 21.02 -17.78
N GLU A 204 11.95 20.53 -17.97
CA GLU A 204 12.21 19.17 -18.48
C GLU A 204 11.61 18.10 -17.58
N GLN A 205 11.68 18.27 -16.26
CA GLN A 205 11.12 17.32 -15.31
C GLN A 205 9.61 17.33 -15.33
N LEU A 206 9.02 18.50 -15.49
CA LEU A 206 7.57 18.61 -15.62
C LEU A 206 7.10 17.87 -16.88
N ARG A 207 7.86 17.92 -17.98
CA ARG A 207 7.58 17.14 -19.20
C ARG A 207 7.70 15.64 -18.96
N LEU A 208 8.78 15.18 -18.31
CA LEU A 208 8.97 13.77 -17.97
C LEU A 208 7.88 13.25 -17.03
N GLN A 209 7.55 13.99 -15.97
CA GLN A 209 6.47 13.64 -15.05
C GLN A 209 5.11 13.53 -15.75
N LYS A 210 4.81 14.42 -16.71
CA LYS A 210 3.57 14.33 -17.50
C LYS A 210 3.56 13.07 -18.38
N ALA A 211 4.69 12.69 -18.97
CA ALA A 211 4.80 11.47 -19.77
C ALA A 211 4.67 10.20 -18.90
N GLU A 212 5.37 10.16 -17.78
CA GLU A 212 5.28 9.07 -16.80
C GLU A 212 3.87 8.94 -16.24
N ARG A 213 3.17 10.06 -15.95
CA ARG A 213 1.80 10.04 -15.44
C ARG A 213 0.84 9.24 -16.33
N LYS A 214 0.88 9.45 -17.65
CA LYS A 214 0.05 8.68 -18.60
C LYS A 214 0.37 7.18 -18.57
N MET A 215 1.66 6.83 -18.47
CA MET A 215 2.09 5.44 -18.34
C MET A 215 1.54 4.82 -17.04
N TRP A 216 1.64 5.55 -15.92
CA TRP A 216 1.13 5.09 -14.64
C TRP A 216 -0.38 4.95 -14.62
N GLU A 217 -1.13 5.87 -15.21
CA GLU A 217 -2.59 5.78 -15.37
C GLU A 217 -3.00 4.49 -16.09
N SER A 218 -2.33 4.17 -17.22
CA SER A 218 -2.60 2.94 -17.95
C SER A 218 -2.31 1.68 -17.11
N ARG A 219 -1.24 1.71 -16.31
CA ARG A 219 -0.89 0.60 -15.40
C ARG A 219 -1.89 0.46 -14.27
N MET A 220 -2.34 1.56 -13.69
CA MET A 220 -3.37 1.58 -12.66
C MET A 220 -4.67 0.97 -13.17
N GLN A 221 -5.14 1.37 -14.36
CA GLN A 221 -6.33 0.76 -14.97
C GLN A 221 -6.18 -0.75 -15.18
N LYS A 222 -4.96 -1.21 -15.52
CA LYS A 222 -4.69 -2.65 -15.65
C LYS A 222 -4.72 -3.35 -14.29
N ALA A 223 -4.16 -2.73 -13.25
CA ALA A 223 -4.16 -3.25 -11.89
C ALA A 223 -5.58 -3.31 -11.30
N GLU A 224 -6.41 -2.28 -11.54
CA GLU A 224 -7.82 -2.24 -11.15
C GLU A 224 -8.62 -3.37 -11.82
N LYS A 225 -8.46 -3.54 -13.13
CA LYS A 225 -9.09 -4.65 -13.87
C LYS A 225 -8.64 -6.02 -13.35
N ALA A 226 -7.37 -6.17 -13.00
CA ALA A 226 -6.85 -7.41 -12.41
C ALA A 226 -7.51 -7.68 -11.04
N LYS A 227 -7.62 -6.65 -10.19
CA LYS A 227 -8.28 -6.73 -8.88
C LYS A 227 -9.78 -7.05 -8.99
N GLU A 228 -10.47 -6.47 -9.97
CA GLU A 228 -11.88 -6.79 -10.27
C GLU A 228 -12.02 -8.22 -10.78
N ALA A 229 -11.11 -8.69 -11.63
CA ALA A 229 -11.10 -10.06 -12.11
C ALA A 229 -10.84 -11.06 -10.98
N GLU A 230 -9.90 -10.77 -10.07
CA GLU A 230 -9.65 -11.59 -8.87
C GLU A 230 -10.87 -11.63 -7.96
N LYS A 231 -11.55 -10.50 -7.73
CA LYS A 231 -12.81 -10.46 -6.97
C LYS A 231 -13.92 -11.26 -7.64
N PHE A 232 -14.07 -11.15 -8.96
CA PHE A 232 -15.05 -11.94 -9.71
C PHE A 232 -14.74 -13.43 -9.63
N GLN A 233 -13.47 -13.81 -9.74
CA GLN A 233 -13.03 -15.20 -9.57
C GLN A 233 -13.29 -15.70 -8.15
N ALA A 234 -12.95 -14.93 -7.12
CA ALA A 234 -13.22 -15.26 -5.72
C ALA A 234 -14.72 -15.40 -5.45
N ALA A 235 -15.54 -14.45 -5.92
CA ALA A 235 -17.00 -14.51 -5.81
C ALA A 235 -17.59 -15.72 -6.58
N SER A 236 -17.03 -16.07 -7.74
CA SER A 236 -17.44 -17.26 -8.49
C SER A 236 -17.02 -18.57 -7.79
N ALA A 237 -15.87 -18.58 -7.10
CA ALA A 237 -15.41 -19.72 -6.31
C ALA A 237 -16.24 -19.89 -5.03
N GLU A 238 -16.57 -18.80 -4.33
CA GLU A 238 -17.50 -18.78 -3.21
C GLU A 238 -18.92 -19.20 -3.63
N ALA A 239 -19.41 -18.73 -4.78
CA ALA A 239 -20.70 -19.14 -5.33
C ALA A 239 -20.72 -20.62 -5.72
N SER A 240 -19.62 -21.14 -6.29
CA SER A 240 -19.49 -22.57 -6.61
C SER A 240 -19.44 -23.44 -5.34
N GLN A 241 -18.72 -22.99 -4.29
CA GLN A 241 -18.70 -23.67 -2.99
C GLN A 241 -20.08 -23.65 -2.30
N THR A 242 -20.80 -22.53 -2.39
CA THR A 242 -22.17 -22.41 -1.84
C THR A 242 -23.18 -23.27 -2.61
N GLN A 243 -22.95 -23.49 -3.91
CA GLN A 243 -23.80 -24.33 -4.75
C GLN A 243 -23.57 -25.84 -4.51
N ASP A 244 -22.36 -26.25 -4.16
CA ASP A 244 -22.07 -27.63 -3.71
C ASP A 244 -22.65 -27.93 -2.31
N ASP A 245 -22.85 -26.90 -1.47
CA ASP A 245 -23.44 -27.01 -0.13
C ASP A 245 -24.99 -26.94 -0.09
N LEU A 246 -25.66 -26.70 -1.23
CA LEU A 246 -27.14 -26.80 -1.29
C LEU A 246 -27.55 -28.28 -1.30
N PRO A 247 -28.10 -28.79 -0.19
CA PRO A 247 -28.16 -30.22 0.03
C PRO A 247 -29.30 -30.80 -0.78
N ILE A 248 -29.02 -31.92 -1.43
CA ILE A 248 -29.94 -32.81 -2.16
C ILE A 248 -31.31 -32.97 -1.46
N ARG A 249 -31.37 -32.82 -0.13
CA ARG A 249 -32.59 -32.81 0.70
C ARG A 249 -33.64 -31.79 0.26
N ASP A 250 -33.27 -30.58 -0.16
CA ASP A 250 -34.23 -29.53 -0.49
C ASP A 250 -34.86 -29.79 -1.87
N THR A 251 -34.08 -30.37 -2.79
CA THR A 251 -34.56 -30.84 -4.10
C THR A 251 -35.50 -32.05 -3.94
N ILE A 252 -35.17 -32.98 -3.04
CA ILE A 252 -36.05 -34.11 -2.69
C ILE A 252 -37.33 -33.61 -2.01
N LEU A 253 -37.24 -32.63 -1.11
CA LEU A 253 -38.41 -32.06 -0.41
C LEU A 253 -39.35 -31.36 -1.41
N PHE A 254 -38.80 -30.59 -2.34
CA PHE A 254 -39.57 -29.93 -3.39
C PHE A 254 -40.19 -30.95 -4.35
N GLY A 255 -39.46 -32.01 -4.70
CA GLY A 255 -39.96 -33.12 -5.50
C GLY A 255 -41.11 -33.86 -4.83
N LEU A 256 -40.97 -34.21 -3.55
CA LEU A 256 -42.03 -34.85 -2.76
C LEU A 256 -43.24 -33.93 -2.58
N GLY A 257 -43.03 -32.64 -2.33
CA GLY A 257 -44.10 -31.64 -2.28
C GLY A 257 -44.88 -31.52 -3.60
N ALA A 258 -44.17 -31.53 -4.74
CA ALA A 258 -44.81 -31.48 -6.05
C ALA A 258 -45.59 -32.75 -6.39
N ILE A 259 -45.05 -33.92 -6.05
CA ILE A 259 -45.73 -35.21 -6.27
C ILE A 259 -46.98 -35.31 -5.41
N THR A 260 -46.88 -34.97 -4.11
CA THR A 260 -48.03 -35.00 -3.20
C THR A 260 -49.13 -34.05 -3.64
N LEU A 261 -48.79 -32.80 -4.03
CA LEU A 261 -49.75 -31.84 -4.53
C LEU A 261 -50.40 -32.30 -5.85
N SER A 262 -49.62 -32.92 -6.74
CA SER A 262 -50.13 -33.47 -8.01
C SER A 262 -51.08 -34.65 -7.79
N LEU A 263 -50.77 -35.53 -6.84
CA LEU A 263 -51.62 -36.68 -6.48
C LEU A 263 -52.93 -36.22 -5.84
N LEU A 264 -52.85 -35.22 -4.95
CA LEU A 264 -54.01 -34.59 -4.31
C LEU A 264 -54.90 -33.89 -5.35
N PHE A 265 -54.29 -33.20 -6.32
CA PHE A 265 -55.01 -32.61 -7.45
C PHE A 265 -55.65 -33.68 -8.34
N ALA A 266 -54.96 -34.78 -8.65
CA ALA A 266 -55.49 -35.86 -9.48
C ALA A 266 -56.66 -36.60 -8.81
N LEU A 267 -56.63 -36.76 -7.48
CA LEU A 267 -57.75 -37.30 -6.70
C LEU A 267 -58.91 -36.31 -6.63
N HIS A 268 -58.64 -35.03 -6.39
CA HIS A 268 -59.68 -34.00 -6.30
C HIS A 268 -60.38 -33.73 -7.64
N SER A 269 -59.64 -33.78 -8.74
CA SER A 269 -60.18 -33.63 -10.10
C SER A 269 -60.87 -34.90 -10.64
N GLY A 270 -60.86 -36.00 -9.87
CA GLY A 270 -61.53 -37.25 -10.25
C GLY A 270 -60.83 -38.05 -11.36
N ILE A 271 -59.55 -37.77 -11.61
CA ILE A 271 -58.76 -38.46 -12.65
C ILE A 271 -58.37 -39.89 -12.19
N ILE A 272 -58.27 -40.13 -10.88
CA ILE A 272 -57.95 -41.45 -10.30
C ILE A 272 -59.14 -41.92 -9.44
N GLN A 273 -59.76 -43.04 -9.80
CA GLN A 273 -60.79 -43.72 -8.99
C GLN A 273 -60.15 -44.85 -8.18
N VAL A 274 -60.18 -44.74 -6.84
CA VAL A 274 -59.74 -45.82 -5.95
C VAL A 274 -60.91 -46.77 -5.73
N VAL A 275 -60.85 -47.95 -6.36
CA VAL A 275 -61.78 -49.05 -6.10
C VAL A 275 -61.21 -49.86 -4.94
N VAL A 276 -61.94 -49.94 -3.83
CA VAL A 276 -61.59 -50.80 -2.68
C VAL A 276 -62.45 -52.06 -2.82
N GLU A 277 -61.82 -53.20 -3.10
CA GLU A 277 -62.46 -54.52 -2.99
C GLU A 277 -62.46 -54.94 -1.51
N GLU A 278 -63.65 -55.14 -0.95
CA GLU A 278 -63.85 -55.80 0.35
C GLU A 278 -64.04 -57.29 0.11
N ASP A 279 -63.09 -58.12 0.56
CA ASP A 279 -63.23 -59.59 0.51
C ASP A 279 -64.19 -60.05 1.62
N GLU A 280 -65.43 -60.40 1.27
CA GLU A 280 -66.37 -61.11 2.14
C GLU A 280 -65.96 -62.60 2.29
N GLN A 281 -65.65 -63.03 3.52
CA GLN A 281 -65.49 -64.45 3.88
C GLN A 281 -66.87 -65.10 4.12
N GLU A 282 -67.29 -65.99 3.23
CA GLU A 282 -68.43 -66.89 3.47
C GLU A 282 -68.04 -68.11 4.35
N ILE A 283 -68.88 -68.42 5.35
CA ILE A 283 -68.77 -69.57 6.27
C ILE A 283 -69.61 -70.73 5.71
N PRO A 284 -69.09 -71.98 5.60
CA PRO A 284 -69.89 -73.12 5.17
C PRO A 284 -70.56 -73.85 6.37
N GLU A 285 -71.79 -74.37 6.16
CA GLU A 285 -72.50 -75.29 7.05
C GLU A 285 -71.89 -76.70 7.09
#